data_AF-A0A533VKC5-F1
#
_entry.id   AF-A0A533VKC5-F1
#
_cell.length_a   1.000
_cell.length_b   1.000
_cell.length_c   1.000
_cell.angle_alpha   90.00
_cell.angle_beta   90.00
_cell.angle_gamma   90.00
#
_symmetry.space_group_name_H-M   'P 1'
#
loop_
_entity.id
_entity.type
_entity.pdbx_description
1 polymer ?
#
loop_
_entity_poly.entity_id
_entity_poly.type
_entity_poly.pdbx_seq_one_letter_code
_entity_poly.pdbx_strand_id
1 'polypeptide(L)'
;MSGLDTLIGKSLDAIIRENLGETTLRRVEQRLFERYGMSLSKAIEDFPKLDSVLREFFGGGAEGLERKFLDSIVSLERSKDHSQEWVTIEDPILATSILTSLGDEDKAKILNAVLGESKVISEILETCKLPQTSGYRKVNSLIENGLLVNEGFMTTRDGKIVNKYRPVFENIHIDIVKNSVIIRILVPHQSLKNSCVMQIVCSS
;
A
#
# COMPACT_ATOMS: atom_id res chain seq x y z
N MET A 1 -3.08 -0.95 -9.16
CA MET A 1 -3.08 -1.14 -7.70
C MET A 1 -3.78 0.01 -7.03
N SER A 2 -4.60 -0.30 -6.03
CA SER A 2 -4.97 0.70 -5.02
C SER A 2 -3.75 1.09 -4.19
N GLY A 3 -3.82 2.21 -3.45
CA GLY A 3 -2.72 2.59 -2.54
C GLY A 3 -2.40 1.56 -1.48
N LEU A 4 -3.44 0.88 -0.96
CA LEU A 4 -3.28 -0.14 0.06
C LEU A 4 -2.57 -1.37 -0.49
N ASP A 5 -2.84 -1.78 -1.74
CA ASP A 5 -2.10 -2.86 -2.38
C ASP A 5 -0.60 -2.53 -2.49
N THR A 6 -0.27 -1.30 -2.91
CA THR A 6 1.12 -0.85 -3.01
C THR A 6 1.80 -0.78 -1.63
N LEU A 7 1.09 -0.28 -0.62
CA LEU A 7 1.59 -0.15 0.74
C LEU A 7 1.90 -1.53 1.34
N ILE A 8 0.95 -2.47 1.25
CA ILE A 8 1.05 -3.83 1.81
C ILE A 8 2.01 -4.71 0.99
N GLY A 9 2.08 -4.49 -0.32
CA GLY A 9 2.85 -5.32 -1.25
C GLY A 9 4.34 -5.44 -0.89
N LYS A 10 4.92 -4.41 -0.26
CA LYS A 10 6.33 -4.45 0.18
C LYS A 10 6.60 -5.51 1.24
N SER A 11 5.71 -5.62 2.22
CA SER A 11 5.82 -6.62 3.28
C SER A 11 5.37 -7.99 2.81
N LEU A 12 4.40 -8.02 1.90
CA LEU A 12 3.88 -9.26 1.33
C LEU A 12 4.96 -10.05 0.58
N ASP A 13 5.88 -9.39 -0.14
CA ASP A 13 6.99 -10.09 -0.82
C ASP A 13 7.87 -10.85 0.19
N ALA A 14 8.24 -10.19 1.30
CA ALA A 14 9.05 -10.81 2.35
C ALA A 14 8.32 -12.00 3.01
N ILE A 15 7.04 -11.83 3.35
CA ILE A 15 6.24 -12.86 4.03
C ILE A 15 5.98 -14.07 3.14
N ILE A 16 5.70 -13.86 1.85
CA ILE A 16 5.53 -14.97 0.89
C ILE A 16 6.82 -15.79 0.81
N ARG A 17 7.97 -15.12 0.69
CA ARG A 17 9.28 -15.77 0.60
C ARG A 17 9.59 -16.59 1.86
N GLU A 18 9.30 -16.04 3.04
CA GLU A 18 9.51 -16.73 4.31
C GLU A 18 8.59 -17.94 4.49
N ASN A 19 7.31 -17.83 4.09
CA ASN A 19 6.31 -18.86 4.39
C ASN A 19 6.23 -20.00 3.36
N LEU A 20 6.51 -19.76 2.08
CA LEU A 20 6.39 -20.81 1.04
C LEU A 20 7.54 -21.81 1.07
N GLY A 21 8.71 -21.42 1.60
CA GLY A 21 9.95 -22.18 1.54
C GLY A 21 10.55 -22.22 0.13
N GLU A 22 11.88 -22.39 0.06
CA GLU A 22 12.68 -22.26 -1.16
C GLU A 22 12.17 -23.05 -2.37
N THR A 23 11.83 -24.33 -2.19
CA THR A 23 11.43 -25.20 -3.31
C THR A 23 10.08 -24.79 -3.88
N THR A 24 9.10 -24.50 -3.02
CA THR A 24 7.76 -24.07 -3.45
C THR A 24 7.81 -22.70 -4.09
N LEU A 25 8.55 -21.77 -3.47
CA LEU A 25 8.75 -20.42 -3.98
C LEU A 25 9.30 -20.43 -5.41
N ARG A 26 10.35 -21.22 -5.68
CA ARG A 26 10.93 -21.33 -7.03
C ARG A 26 9.92 -21.85 -8.05
N ARG A 27 9.08 -22.81 -7.67
CA ARG A 27 8.03 -23.34 -8.56
C ARG A 27 6.97 -22.29 -8.85
N VAL A 28 6.56 -21.52 -7.85
CA VAL A 28 5.61 -20.40 -8.01
C VAL A 28 6.21 -19.31 -8.90
N GLU A 29 7.46 -18.89 -8.65
CA GLU A 29 8.17 -17.89 -9.46
C GLU A 29 8.33 -18.33 -10.92
N GLN A 30 8.74 -19.60 -11.14
CA GLN A 30 8.83 -20.17 -12.47
C GLN A 30 7.46 -20.15 -13.17
N ARG A 31 6.40 -20.52 -12.45
CA ARG A 31 5.05 -20.56 -13.02
C ARG A 31 4.51 -19.17 -13.36
N LEU A 32 4.78 -18.18 -12.52
CA LEU A 32 4.47 -16.77 -12.78
C LEU A 32 5.17 -16.27 -14.05
N PHE A 33 6.44 -16.63 -14.24
CA PHE A 33 7.18 -16.31 -15.44
C PHE A 33 6.61 -17.00 -16.68
N GLU A 34 6.33 -18.31 -16.60
CA GLU A 34 5.76 -19.08 -17.71
C GLU A 34 4.37 -18.57 -18.16
N ARG A 35 3.49 -18.23 -17.22
CA ARG A 35 2.13 -17.77 -17.50
C ARG A 35 2.05 -16.32 -17.91
N TYR A 36 2.81 -15.45 -17.25
CA TYR A 36 2.60 -14.00 -17.29
C TYR A 36 3.87 -13.19 -17.57
N GLY A 37 5.03 -13.84 -17.68
CA GLY A 37 6.31 -13.16 -17.94
C GLY A 37 6.76 -12.22 -16.82
N MET A 38 6.40 -12.50 -15.57
CA MET A 38 6.63 -11.59 -14.43
C MET A 38 7.31 -12.27 -13.25
N SER A 39 8.03 -11.46 -12.46
CA SER A 39 8.59 -11.87 -11.17
C SER A 39 7.52 -11.88 -10.08
N LEU A 40 7.83 -12.49 -8.93
CA LEU A 40 6.94 -12.47 -7.75
C LEU A 40 6.57 -11.05 -7.34
N SER A 41 7.55 -10.15 -7.22
CA SER A 41 7.29 -8.77 -6.80
C SER A 41 6.34 -8.05 -7.76
N LYS A 42 6.42 -8.34 -9.07
CA LYS A 42 5.48 -7.79 -10.05
C LYS A 42 4.10 -8.47 -10.02
N ALA A 43 4.04 -9.74 -9.65
CA ALA A 43 2.80 -10.47 -9.43
C ALA A 43 2.07 -10.00 -8.17
N ILE A 44 2.78 -9.57 -7.14
CA ILE A 44 2.19 -8.94 -5.95
C ILE A 44 1.49 -7.63 -6.34
N GLU A 45 2.05 -6.89 -7.29
CA GLU A 45 1.40 -5.70 -7.84
C GLU A 45 0.14 -5.99 -8.67
N ASP A 46 0.00 -7.23 -9.14
CA ASP A 46 -1.14 -7.73 -9.90
C ASP A 46 -1.69 -8.96 -9.18
N PHE A 47 -2.15 -8.74 -7.94
CA PHE A 47 -2.56 -9.78 -7.01
C PHE A 47 -3.47 -10.87 -7.62
N PRO A 48 -4.45 -10.57 -8.51
CA PRO A 48 -5.24 -11.60 -9.18
C PRO A 48 -4.42 -12.63 -9.98
N LYS A 49 -3.27 -12.23 -10.55
CA LYS A 49 -2.36 -13.15 -11.23
C LYS A 49 -1.57 -14.01 -10.25
N LEU A 50 -1.18 -13.45 -9.11
CA LEU A 50 -0.57 -14.21 -8.03
C LEU A 50 -1.55 -15.26 -7.50
N ASP A 51 -2.79 -14.86 -7.18
CA ASP A 51 -3.87 -15.75 -6.74
C ASP A 51 -4.12 -16.89 -7.72
N SER A 52 -4.21 -16.57 -9.02
CA SER A 52 -4.36 -17.59 -10.07
C SER A 52 -3.26 -18.65 -10.01
N VAL A 53 -1.98 -18.26 -9.84
CA VAL A 53 -0.88 -19.23 -9.70
C VAL A 53 -0.94 -19.97 -8.37
N LEU A 54 -1.23 -19.30 -7.25
CA LEU A 54 -1.37 -19.97 -5.96
C LEU A 54 -2.48 -21.03 -5.99
N ARG A 55 -3.61 -20.75 -6.64
CA ARG A 55 -4.70 -21.73 -6.85
C ARG A 55 -4.28 -22.92 -7.71
N GLU A 56 -3.36 -22.76 -8.66
CA GLU A 56 -2.82 -23.91 -9.41
C GLU A 56 -2.03 -24.87 -8.52
N PHE A 57 -1.29 -24.37 -7.54
CA PHE A 57 -0.47 -25.19 -6.65
C PHE A 57 -1.23 -25.72 -5.43
N PHE A 58 -2.14 -24.92 -4.87
CA PHE A 58 -2.78 -25.18 -3.57
C PHE A 58 -4.29 -25.43 -3.67
N GLY A 59 -4.90 -25.30 -4.85
CA GLY A 59 -6.34 -25.47 -5.05
C GLY A 59 -7.15 -24.56 -4.13
N GLY A 60 -8.15 -25.13 -3.44
CA GLY A 60 -8.96 -24.41 -2.45
C GLY A 60 -8.18 -23.94 -1.21
N GLY A 61 -6.96 -24.45 -0.98
CA GLY A 61 -6.10 -24.01 0.12
C GLY A 61 -5.39 -22.68 -0.12
N ALA A 62 -5.39 -22.17 -1.36
CA ALA A 62 -4.73 -20.91 -1.72
C ALA A 62 -5.29 -19.72 -0.93
N GLU A 63 -6.62 -19.64 -0.78
CA GLU A 63 -7.26 -18.53 -0.08
C GLU A 63 -6.88 -18.47 1.40
N GLY A 64 -6.83 -19.62 2.08
CA GLY A 64 -6.37 -19.69 3.48
C GLY A 64 -4.89 -19.33 3.62
N LEU A 65 -4.08 -19.65 2.62
CA LEU A 65 -2.66 -19.30 2.58
C LEU A 65 -2.45 -17.80 2.37
N GLU A 66 -3.16 -17.19 1.42
CA GLU A 66 -3.16 -15.74 1.20
C GLU A 66 -3.61 -14.98 2.43
N ARG A 67 -4.71 -15.43 3.06
CA ARG A 67 -5.18 -14.86 4.32
C ARG A 67 -4.11 -14.93 5.40
N LYS A 68 -3.44 -16.07 5.56
CA LYS A 68 -2.34 -16.22 6.53
C LYS A 68 -1.20 -15.21 6.25
N PHE A 69 -0.87 -14.95 4.99
CA PHE A 69 0.13 -13.94 4.65
C PHE A 69 -0.33 -12.54 5.06
N LEU A 70 -1.58 -12.19 4.76
CA LEU A 70 -2.11 -10.85 5.01
C LEU A 70 -2.38 -10.56 6.48
N ASP A 71 -2.90 -11.54 7.23
CA ASP A 71 -3.14 -11.44 8.68
C ASP A 71 -1.83 -11.21 9.47
N SER A 72 -0.69 -11.60 8.90
CA SER A 72 0.63 -11.30 9.50
C SER A 72 1.14 -9.88 9.23
N ILE A 73 0.49 -9.14 8.33
CA ILE A 73 0.83 -7.75 7.98
C ILE A 73 -0.16 -6.77 8.60
N VAL A 74 -1.44 -7.03 8.36
CA VAL A 74 -2.54 -6.11 8.66
C VAL A 74 -3.72 -6.83 9.30
N SER A 75 -4.43 -6.10 10.16
CA SER A 75 -5.72 -6.50 10.70
C SER A 75 -6.71 -5.33 10.62
N LEU A 76 -8.01 -5.64 10.64
CA LEU A 76 -9.07 -4.65 10.57
C LEU A 76 -9.71 -4.46 11.94
N GLU A 77 -9.78 -3.21 12.39
CA GLU A 77 -10.51 -2.79 13.57
C GLU A 77 -11.70 -1.93 13.13
N ARG A 78 -12.91 -2.34 13.52
CA ARG A 78 -14.12 -1.59 13.13
C ARG A 78 -14.11 -0.19 13.73
N SER A 79 -14.27 0.83 12.89
CA SER A 79 -14.54 2.18 13.36
C SER A 79 -15.98 2.32 13.84
N LYS A 80 -16.23 3.33 14.69
CA LYS A 80 -17.61 3.75 15.06
C LYS A 80 -18.34 4.42 13.89
N ASP A 81 -17.59 4.89 12.90
CA ASP A 81 -18.10 5.49 11.66
C ASP A 81 -18.13 4.43 10.56
N HIS A 82 -19.30 4.21 9.94
CA HIS A 82 -19.46 3.21 8.87
C HIS A 82 -18.79 3.58 7.54
N SER A 83 -18.27 4.80 7.39
CA SER A 83 -17.64 5.28 6.16
C SER A 83 -16.13 5.04 6.10
N GLN A 84 -15.50 4.67 7.22
CA GLN A 84 -14.06 4.51 7.36
C GLN A 84 -13.75 3.34 8.29
N GLU A 85 -12.57 2.74 8.15
CA GLU A 85 -12.14 1.63 9.01
C GLU A 85 -10.70 1.84 9.47
N TRP A 86 -10.37 1.33 10.65
CA TRP A 86 -8.99 1.29 11.11
C TRP A 86 -8.31 0.04 10.55
N VAL A 87 -7.20 0.24 9.87
CA VAL A 87 -6.27 -0.84 9.48
C VAL A 87 -5.09 -0.77 10.43
N THR A 88 -4.90 -1.83 11.20
CA THR A 88 -3.78 -2.00 12.11
C THR A 88 -2.66 -2.71 11.37
N ILE A 89 -1.46 -2.15 11.44
CA ILE A 89 -0.23 -2.63 10.80
C ILE A 89 0.72 -3.03 11.92
N GLU A 90 1.04 -4.32 11.98
CA GLU A 90 1.93 -4.92 12.98
C GLU A 90 3.25 -5.40 12.37
N ASP A 91 3.33 -5.48 11.04
CA ASP A 91 4.56 -5.87 10.36
C ASP A 91 5.68 -4.81 10.54
N PRO A 92 6.85 -5.20 11.08
CA PRO A 92 7.95 -4.27 11.33
C PRO A 92 8.51 -3.60 10.07
N ILE A 93 8.50 -4.29 8.92
CA ILE A 93 9.02 -3.75 7.65
C ILE A 93 8.13 -2.57 7.22
N LEU A 94 6.81 -2.76 7.24
CA LEU A 94 5.84 -1.75 6.88
C LEU A 94 5.84 -0.59 7.87
N ALA A 95 5.84 -0.92 9.18
CA ALA A 95 5.88 0.08 10.24
C ALA A 95 7.12 0.98 10.09
N THR A 96 8.30 0.39 9.87
CA THR A 96 9.54 1.14 9.65
C THR A 96 9.46 2.02 8.39
N SER A 97 8.87 1.53 7.31
CA SER A 97 8.70 2.30 6.06
C SER A 97 7.82 3.55 6.26
N ILE A 98 6.72 3.40 7.00
CA ILE A 98 5.80 4.49 7.34
C ILE A 98 6.52 5.50 8.25
N LEU A 99 7.13 5.05 9.35
CA LEU A 99 7.84 5.93 10.29
C LEU A 99 8.99 6.68 9.63
N THR A 100 9.75 6.02 8.75
CA THR A 100 10.84 6.66 7.99
C THR A 100 10.30 7.76 7.08
N SER A 101 9.11 7.58 6.52
CA SER A 101 8.47 8.59 5.68
C SER A 101 7.90 9.76 6.50
N LEU A 102 7.40 9.50 7.71
CA LEU A 102 6.89 10.53 8.63
C LEU A 102 8.00 11.29 9.37
N GLY A 103 9.16 10.65 9.58
CA GLY A 103 10.34 11.27 10.18
C GLY A 103 11.13 12.16 9.21
N ASP A 104 10.83 12.09 7.91
CA ASP A 104 11.39 12.96 6.88
C ASP A 104 10.55 14.24 6.80
N GLU A 105 11.14 15.37 7.16
CA GLU A 105 10.43 16.65 7.31
C GLU A 105 9.69 17.07 6.02
N ASP A 106 10.32 16.89 4.86
CA ASP A 106 9.71 17.26 3.57
C ASP A 106 8.55 16.34 3.23
N LYS A 107 8.69 15.03 3.46
CA LYS A 107 7.62 14.06 3.25
C LYS A 107 6.44 14.29 4.20
N ALA A 108 6.71 14.58 5.46
CA ALA A 108 5.68 14.91 6.44
C ALA A 108 4.91 16.19 6.04
N LYS A 109 5.61 17.23 5.57
CA LYS A 109 4.97 18.44 5.01
C LYS A 109 4.10 18.12 3.82
N ILE A 110 4.59 17.30 2.88
CA ILE A 110 3.82 16.86 1.71
C ILE A 110 2.53 16.16 2.14
N LEU A 111 2.62 15.16 3.03
CA LEU A 111 1.46 14.39 3.50
C LEU A 111 0.42 15.29 4.17
N ASN A 112 0.87 16.21 5.03
CA ASN A 112 -0.02 17.18 5.68
C ASN A 112 -0.66 18.16 4.70
N ALA A 113 0.06 18.59 3.66
CA ALA A 113 -0.45 19.55 2.68
C ALA A 113 -1.56 18.99 1.77
N VAL A 114 -1.67 17.66 1.68
CA VAL A 114 -2.71 16.97 0.91
C VAL A 114 -3.68 16.18 1.79
N LEU A 115 -3.58 16.32 3.11
CA LEU A 115 -4.55 15.73 4.03
C LEU A 115 -5.87 16.51 3.90
N GLY A 116 -6.95 15.82 3.54
CA GLY A 116 -8.28 16.41 3.36
C GLY A 116 -8.58 17.04 1.99
N GLU A 117 -7.55 17.38 1.18
CA GLU A 117 -7.74 17.88 -0.19
C GLU A 117 -6.62 17.38 -1.12
N SER A 118 -6.99 16.67 -2.18
CA SER A 118 -6.04 16.20 -3.17
C SER A 118 -5.50 17.33 -4.06
N LYS A 119 -4.18 17.32 -4.30
CA LYS A 119 -3.47 18.38 -5.05
C LYS A 119 -2.56 17.79 -6.12
N VAL A 120 -2.28 18.55 -7.17
CA VAL A 120 -1.26 18.14 -8.15
C VAL A 120 0.14 18.39 -7.58
N ILE A 121 1.15 17.68 -8.11
CA ILE A 121 2.52 17.77 -7.59
C ILE A 121 3.04 19.22 -7.55
N SER A 122 2.78 20.02 -8.58
CA SER A 122 3.19 21.42 -8.60
C SER A 122 2.61 22.25 -7.44
N GLU A 123 1.34 22.06 -7.11
CA GLU A 123 0.66 22.74 -5.99
C GLU A 123 1.22 22.27 -4.64
N ILE A 124 1.55 20.98 -4.51
CA ILE A 124 2.20 20.42 -3.32
C ILE A 124 3.53 21.11 -3.09
N LEU A 125 4.37 21.20 -4.13
CA LEU A 125 5.70 21.79 -4.01
C LEU A 125 5.64 23.28 -3.66
N GLU A 126 4.69 24.01 -4.25
CA GLU A 126 4.46 25.42 -3.94
C GLU A 126 4.00 25.61 -2.49
N THR A 127 2.99 24.84 -2.06
CA THR A 127 2.44 24.89 -0.68
C THR A 127 3.51 24.55 0.36
N CYS A 128 4.33 23.54 0.08
CA CYS A 128 5.39 23.08 0.98
C CYS A 128 6.70 23.88 0.85
N LYS A 129 6.78 24.83 -0.11
CA LYS A 129 8.00 25.59 -0.44
C LYS A 129 9.20 24.70 -0.73
N LEU A 130 8.98 23.60 -1.45
CA LEU A 130 10.02 22.62 -1.77
C LEU A 130 10.70 22.94 -3.11
N PRO A 131 12.03 22.76 -3.21
CA PRO A 131 12.72 22.83 -4.49
C PRO A 131 12.17 21.79 -5.46
N GLN A 132 12.10 22.14 -6.75
CA GLN A 132 11.43 21.30 -7.75
C GLN A 132 12.01 19.88 -7.82
N THR A 133 13.31 19.72 -8.08
CA THR A 133 13.92 18.40 -8.29
C THR A 133 13.83 17.50 -7.05
N SER A 134 14.15 18.01 -5.85
CA SER A 134 14.05 17.21 -4.62
C SER A 134 12.59 16.95 -4.24
N GLY A 135 11.71 17.94 -4.38
CA GLY A 135 10.28 17.83 -4.11
C GLY A 135 9.61 16.74 -4.94
N TYR A 136 9.82 16.73 -6.26
CA TYR A 136 9.29 15.67 -7.13
C TYR A 136 9.79 14.27 -6.71
N ARG A 137 11.06 14.14 -6.34
CA ARG A 137 11.61 12.87 -5.84
C ARG A 137 10.95 12.41 -4.54
N LYS A 138 10.66 13.33 -3.61
CA LYS A 138 10.00 13.00 -2.34
C LYS A 138 8.54 12.58 -2.57
N VAL A 139 7.82 13.30 -3.43
CA VAL A 139 6.44 12.94 -3.81
C VAL A 139 6.39 11.57 -4.49
N ASN A 140 7.27 11.32 -5.47
CA ASN A 140 7.34 10.02 -6.14
C ASN A 140 7.68 8.89 -5.16
N SER A 141 8.61 9.11 -4.22
CA SER A 141 8.91 8.13 -3.18
C SER A 141 7.71 7.81 -2.29
N LEU A 142 6.83 8.78 -2.00
CA LEU A 142 5.60 8.54 -1.26
C LEU A 142 4.58 7.74 -2.08
N ILE A 143 4.48 7.99 -3.39
CA ILE A 143 3.62 7.23 -4.31
C ILE A 143 4.12 5.78 -4.42
N GLU A 144 5.42 5.59 -4.63
CA GLU A 144 6.09 4.27 -4.71
C GLU A 144 5.98 3.47 -3.40
N ASN A 145 5.83 4.16 -2.26
CA ASN A 145 5.61 3.54 -0.95
C ASN A 145 4.12 3.30 -0.64
N GLY A 146 3.20 3.66 -1.54
CA GLY A 146 1.76 3.52 -1.32
C GLY A 146 1.17 4.52 -0.31
N LEU A 147 1.95 5.52 0.12
CA LEU A 147 1.51 6.55 1.07
C LEU A 147 0.71 7.66 0.40
N LEU A 148 1.01 7.96 -0.87
CA LEU A 148 0.20 8.83 -1.72
C LEU A 148 -0.49 8.03 -2.82
N VAL A 149 -1.75 8.36 -3.07
CA VAL A 149 -2.58 7.72 -4.10
C VAL A 149 -3.14 8.75 -5.05
N ASN A 150 -3.37 8.35 -6.30
CA ASN A 150 -4.09 9.19 -7.24
C ASN A 150 -5.55 9.33 -6.82
N GLU A 151 -6.05 10.57 -6.82
CA GLU A 151 -7.47 10.87 -6.61
C GLU A 151 -7.91 11.92 -7.63
N GLY A 152 -8.23 11.43 -8.83
CA GLY A 152 -8.69 12.28 -9.93
C GLY A 152 -7.56 13.06 -10.62
N PHE A 153 -7.99 14.04 -11.40
CA PHE A 153 -7.11 14.83 -12.26
C PHE A 153 -7.63 16.25 -12.41
N MET A 154 -6.78 17.13 -12.92
CA MET A 154 -7.17 18.44 -13.43
C MET A 154 -6.54 18.69 -14.79
N THR A 155 -7.20 19.53 -15.59
CA THR A 155 -6.68 19.99 -16.87
C THR A 155 -6.02 21.35 -16.65
N THR A 156 -4.73 21.46 -16.99
CA THR A 156 -4.02 22.74 -16.92
C THR A 156 -4.55 23.71 -17.99
N ARG A 157 -4.17 24.99 -17.88
CA ARG A 157 -4.51 26.02 -18.88
C ARG A 157 -4.03 25.65 -20.29
N ASP A 158 -2.93 24.89 -20.37
CA ASP A 158 -2.34 24.43 -21.63
C ASP A 158 -2.96 23.12 -22.14
N GLY A 159 -4.05 22.64 -21.53
CA GLY A 159 -4.77 21.43 -21.92
C GLY A 159 -4.15 20.12 -21.42
N LYS A 160 -3.09 20.17 -20.61
CA LYS A 160 -2.43 18.97 -20.08
C LYS A 160 -3.23 18.39 -18.91
N ILE A 161 -3.49 17.09 -18.96
CA ILE A 161 -4.09 16.37 -17.82
C ILE A 161 -2.99 16.04 -16.81
N VAL A 162 -3.22 16.43 -15.55
CA VAL A 162 -2.31 16.17 -14.43
C VAL A 162 -3.05 15.55 -13.26
N ASN A 163 -2.42 14.56 -12.66
CA ASN A 163 -2.97 13.76 -11.57
C ASN A 163 -2.93 14.51 -10.24
N LYS A 164 -4.03 14.42 -9.49
CA LYS A 164 -4.09 14.87 -8.11
C LYS A 164 -3.76 13.71 -7.16
N TYR A 165 -3.19 14.05 -6.01
CA TYR A 165 -2.73 13.07 -5.02
C TYR A 165 -3.22 13.44 -3.63
N ARG A 166 -3.53 12.40 -2.85
CA ARG A 166 -3.88 12.44 -1.43
C ARG A 166 -3.20 11.31 -0.68
N PRO A 167 -3.13 11.35 0.66
CA PRO A 167 -2.69 10.21 1.44
C PRO A 167 -3.66 9.03 1.33
N VAL A 168 -3.13 7.82 1.49
CA VAL A 168 -3.95 6.60 1.54
C VAL A 168 -4.83 6.51 2.80
N PHE A 169 -4.48 7.28 3.83
CA PHE A 169 -5.16 7.36 5.12
C PHE A 169 -5.66 8.78 5.40
N GLU A 170 -6.64 8.91 6.28
CA GLU A 170 -7.19 10.19 6.77
C GLU A 170 -6.65 10.53 8.16
N ASN A 171 -6.25 9.51 8.92
CA ASN A 171 -5.65 9.66 10.23
C ASN A 171 -4.66 8.52 10.49
N ILE A 172 -3.70 8.75 11.38
CA ILE A 172 -2.70 7.76 11.79
C ILE A 172 -2.49 7.84 13.30
N HIS A 173 -2.56 6.69 13.97
CA HIS A 173 -2.11 6.50 15.35
C HIS A 173 -0.88 5.60 15.37
N ILE A 174 0.08 5.97 16.21
CA ILE A 174 1.31 5.21 16.41
C ILE A 174 1.37 4.87 17.89
N ASP A 175 1.35 3.58 18.21
CA ASP A 175 1.47 3.07 19.56
C ASP A 175 2.80 2.33 19.70
N ILE A 176 3.56 2.66 20.74
CA ILE A 176 4.79 1.94 21.09
C ILE A 176 4.48 1.12 22.34
N VAL A 177 4.35 -0.19 22.15
CA VAL A 177 3.99 -1.14 23.22
C VAL A 177 5.18 -2.05 23.47
N LYS A 178 5.85 -1.85 24.62
CA LYS A 178 7.10 -2.54 24.97
C LYS A 178 8.18 -2.27 23.89
N ASN A 179 8.47 -3.27 23.06
CA ASN A 179 9.48 -3.20 21.99
C ASN A 179 8.84 -3.37 20.59
N SER A 180 7.53 -3.15 20.50
CA SER A 180 6.72 -3.28 19.29
C SER A 180 6.18 -1.91 18.90
N VAL A 181 6.22 -1.59 17.61
CA VAL A 181 5.51 -0.42 17.07
C VAL A 181 4.27 -0.91 16.33
N ILE A 182 3.11 -0.40 16.73
CA ILE A 182 1.82 -0.70 16.11
C ILE A 182 1.37 0.59 15.43
N ILE A 183 1.08 0.52 14.13
CA ILE A 183 0.58 1.66 13.37
C ILE A 183 -0.86 1.39 12.99
N ARG A 184 -1.76 2.32 13.31
CA ARG A 184 -3.16 2.25 12.92
C ARG A 184 -3.44 3.38 11.96
N ILE A 185 -3.93 3.07 10.77
CA ILE A 185 -4.34 4.07 9.78
C ILE A 185 -5.84 4.03 9.57
N LEU A 186 -6.48 5.19 9.60
CA LEU A 186 -7.89 5.33 9.29
C LEU A 186 -8.04 5.49 7.78
N VAL A 187 -8.74 4.56 7.14
CA VAL A 187 -8.87 4.53 5.68
C VAL A 187 -10.34 4.62 5.28
N PRO A 188 -10.68 5.32 4.17
CA PRO A 188 -12.03 5.30 3.64
C PRO A 188 -12.43 3.89 3.20
N HIS A 189 -13.70 3.54 3.40
CA HIS A 189 -14.22 2.22 3.02
C HIS A 189 -14.10 1.95 1.51
N GLN A 190 -14.15 3.00 0.69
CA GLN A 190 -13.90 2.88 -0.76
C GLN A 190 -12.47 2.41 -1.06
N SER A 191 -11.48 2.83 -0.27
CA SER A 191 -10.08 2.39 -0.42
C SER A 191 -9.93 0.91 -0.15
N LEU A 192 -10.63 0.37 0.87
CA LEU A 192 -10.68 -1.05 1.15
C LEU A 192 -11.32 -1.83 -0.01
N LYS A 193 -12.47 -1.38 -0.51
CA LYS A 193 -13.16 -2.03 -1.64
C LYS A 193 -12.33 -2.07 -2.91
N ASN A 194 -11.50 -1.05 -3.15
CA ASN A 194 -10.66 -0.97 -4.34
C ASN A 194 -9.38 -1.79 -4.22
N SER A 195 -9.05 -2.31 -3.03
CA SER A 195 -7.85 -3.11 -2.79
C SER A 195 -8.14 -4.59 -2.88
N CYS A 196 -7.51 -5.26 -3.86
CA CYS A 196 -7.63 -6.71 -4.00
C CYS A 196 -7.11 -7.43 -2.75
N VAL A 197 -6.03 -6.90 -2.17
CA VAL A 197 -5.43 -7.44 -0.95
C VAL A 197 -6.39 -7.31 0.24
N MET A 198 -6.97 -6.14 0.45
CA MET A 198 -7.89 -5.93 1.57
C MET A 198 -9.21 -6.67 1.42
N GLN A 199 -9.66 -6.98 0.20
CA GLN A 199 -10.85 -7.80 -0.01
C GLN A 199 -10.70 -9.20 0.61
N ILE A 200 -9.51 -9.78 0.61
CA ILE A 200 -9.23 -11.08 1.26
C ILE A 200 -9.29 -10.94 2.78
N VAL A 201 -8.76 -9.85 3.33
CA VAL A 201 -8.85 -9.56 4.77
C VAL A 201 -10.32 -9.34 5.18
N CYS A 202 -11.12 -8.68 4.33
CA CYS A 202 -12.52 -8.33 4.60
C CYS A 202 -13.55 -9.46 4.37
N SER A 203 -13.22 -10.54 3.67
CA SER A 203 -14.18 -11.58 3.25
C SER A 203 -14.65 -12.52 4.37
N SER A 204 -14.80 -12.02 5.59
CA SER A 204 -15.22 -12.76 6.80
C SER A 204 -16.49 -12.21 7.43
#